data_AF-A0A4D6M168-F1
#
_entry.id   AF-A0A4D6M168-F1
#
_cell.length_a   1.000
_cell.length_b   1.000
_cell.length_c   1.000
_cell.angle_alpha   90.00
_cell.angle_beta   90.00
_cell.angle_gamma   90.00
#
_symmetry.space_group_name_H-M   'P 1'
#
loop_
_entity.id
_entity.type
_entity.pdbx_description
1 polymer ?
#
loop_
_entity_poly.entity_id
_entity_poly.type
_entity_poly.pdbx_seq_one_letter_code
_entity_poly.pdbx_strand_id
1 'polypeptide(L)'
;MKRGGLGRPPIVPSVLGNSNSEGVSVFVVSDLHTDYAENLKWVECLSNVKRRKDVLLVAGDVAETYSTFVVTMSLLKERFEHVFYVPGNHDLP
;
A
#
# COMPACT_ATOMS: atom_id res chain seq x y z
N MET A 1 10.86 36.31 22.06
CA MET A 1 9.85 35.29 21.68
C MET A 1 10.38 34.49 20.49
N LYS A 2 10.83 33.24 20.69
CA LYS A 2 11.37 32.38 19.61
C LYS A 2 10.22 31.54 19.02
N ARG A 3 9.90 31.72 17.74
CA ARG A 3 9.02 30.81 16.99
C ARG A 3 9.83 29.58 16.61
N GLY A 4 9.62 28.47 17.32
CA GLY A 4 10.22 27.18 16.97
C GLY A 4 9.57 26.63 15.71
N GLY A 5 10.22 26.80 14.56
CA GLY A 5 9.81 26.18 13.31
C GLY A 5 10.11 24.68 13.35
N LEU A 6 9.12 23.88 13.72
CA LEU A 6 9.14 22.43 13.53
C LEU A 6 8.83 22.13 12.05
N GLY A 7 9.80 22.42 11.18
CA GLY A 7 9.76 21.98 9.79
C GLY A 7 10.01 20.47 9.74
N ARG A 8 9.10 19.72 9.11
CA ARG A 8 9.25 18.28 8.89
C ARG A 8 10.54 18.05 8.08
N PRO A 9 11.48 17.19 8.53
CA PRO A 9 12.68 16.93 7.76
C PRO A 9 12.31 16.35 6.38
N PRO A 10 13.02 16.74 5.31
CA PRO A 10 12.77 16.20 3.98
C PRO A 10 13.08 14.71 3.95
N ILE A 11 12.17 13.92 3.37
CA ILE A 11 12.40 12.50 3.13
C ILE A 11 13.40 12.39 1.99
N VAL A 12 14.65 12.04 2.30
CA VAL A 12 15.66 11.74 1.28
C VAL A 12 15.31 10.43 0.59
N PRO A 13 15.19 10.39 -0.76
CA PRO A 13 14.98 9.14 -1.47
C PRO A 13 16.17 8.22 -1.21
N SER A 14 15.90 6.99 -0.77
CA SER A 14 16.90 5.93 -0.75
C SER A 14 17.36 5.67 -2.19
N VAL A 15 18.61 6.00 -2.46
CA VAL A 15 19.30 5.84 -3.75
C VAL A 15 19.03 4.45 -4.33
N LEU A 16 18.23 4.38 -5.39
CA LEU A 16 18.16 3.23 -6.30
C LEU A 16 19.42 3.28 -7.19
N GLY A 17 20.24 2.25 -7.35
CA GLY A 17 20.24 0.93 -6.77
C GLY A 17 21.52 0.21 -7.18
N ASN A 18 22.08 -0.60 -6.27
CA ASN A 18 23.03 -1.62 -6.67
C ASN A 18 22.27 -2.90 -6.99
N SER A 19 22.65 -3.49 -8.12
CA SER A 19 22.16 -4.74 -8.70
C SER A 19 22.41 -5.94 -7.78
N ASN A 20 21.56 -6.09 -6.77
CA ASN A 20 21.22 -7.28 -5.97
C ASN A 20 20.45 -6.76 -4.75
N SER A 21 19.15 -6.46 -4.93
CA SER A 21 18.35 -5.81 -3.89
C SER A 21 18.00 -6.78 -2.76
N GLU A 22 18.95 -6.93 -1.83
CA GLU A 22 18.79 -7.58 -0.51
C GLU A 22 18.04 -6.67 0.51
N GLY A 23 17.48 -5.54 0.05
CA GLY A 23 16.77 -4.56 0.88
C GLY A 23 15.25 -4.76 0.92
N VAL A 24 14.63 -4.21 1.97
CA VAL A 24 13.16 -4.10 2.12
C VAL A 24 12.64 -3.06 1.13
N SER A 25 11.66 -3.43 0.31
CA SER A 25 10.94 -2.49 -0.57
C SER A 25 9.60 -2.13 0.07
N VAL A 26 9.31 -0.84 0.19
CA VAL A 26 8.02 -0.36 0.71
C VAL A 26 7.23 0.26 -0.43
N PHE A 27 6.04 -0.29 -0.67
CA PHE A 27 5.06 0.18 -1.63
C PHE A 27 3.91 0.87 -0.92
N VAL A 28 3.31 1.84 -1.58
CA VAL A 28 2.16 2.58 -1.06
C VAL A 28 1.12 2.66 -2.16
N VAL A 29 -0.14 2.38 -1.82
CA VAL A 29 -1.30 2.52 -2.70
C VAL A 29 -2.47 3.10 -1.92
N SER A 30 -3.38 3.78 -2.60
CA SER A 30 -4.56 4.46 -2.03
C SER A 30 -5.69 4.37 -3.04
N ASP A 31 -6.93 4.56 -2.59
CA ASP A 31 -8.11 4.76 -3.44
C ASP A 31 -8.30 3.64 -4.46
N LEU A 32 -8.22 2.38 -3.99
CA LEU A 32 -8.34 1.22 -4.88
C LEU A 32 -9.76 1.06 -5.44
N HIS A 33 -10.80 1.39 -4.67
CA HIS A 33 -12.21 1.22 -5.04
C HIS A 33 -12.49 -0.05 -5.85
N THR A 34 -12.22 -1.22 -5.28
CA THR A 34 -12.28 -2.50 -6.02
C THR A 34 -13.69 -2.99 -6.32
N ASP A 35 -14.74 -2.27 -5.93
CA ASP A 35 -16.09 -2.51 -6.42
C ASP A 35 -16.20 -2.20 -7.94
N TYR A 36 -15.27 -1.40 -8.47
CA TYR A 36 -15.03 -1.34 -9.92
C TYR A 36 -14.24 -2.57 -10.37
N ALA A 37 -14.87 -3.39 -11.21
CA ALA A 37 -14.29 -4.64 -11.69
C ALA A 37 -12.91 -4.48 -12.36
N GLU A 38 -12.65 -3.33 -12.99
CA GLU A 38 -11.36 -3.00 -13.61
C GLU A 38 -10.24 -2.85 -12.56
N ASN A 39 -10.56 -2.21 -11.43
CA ASN A 39 -9.62 -2.03 -10.32
C ASN A 39 -9.35 -3.34 -9.60
N LEU A 40 -10.38 -4.18 -9.39
CA LEU A 40 -10.20 -5.51 -8.85
C LEU A 40 -9.28 -6.35 -9.74
N LYS A 41 -9.51 -6.32 -11.05
CA LYS A 41 -8.67 -7.03 -12.03
C LYS A 41 -7.22 -6.53 -12.01
N TRP A 42 -7.01 -5.22 -11.83
CA TRP A 42 -5.67 -4.68 -11.64
C TRP A 42 -4.98 -5.26 -10.40
N VAL A 43 -5.69 -5.36 -9.27
CA VAL A 43 -5.17 -5.99 -8.04
C VAL A 43 -4.82 -7.46 -8.27
N GLU A 44 -5.67 -8.21 -8.99
CA GLU A 44 -5.43 -9.62 -9.33
C GLU A 44 -4.18 -9.82 -10.20
N CYS A 45 -3.90 -8.85 -11.09
CA CYS A 45 -2.75 -8.84 -11.98
C CYS A 45 -1.43 -8.41 -11.31
N LEU A 46 -1.45 -7.93 -10.07
CA LEU A 46 -0.21 -7.59 -9.34
C LEU A 46 0.70 -8.81 -9.25
N SER A 47 1.99 -8.66 -9.52
CA SER A 47 2.92 -9.79 -9.58
C SER A 47 2.87 -10.65 -8.31
N ASN A 48 2.76 -11.98 -8.47
CA ASN A 48 2.87 -12.96 -7.38
C ASN A 48 4.32 -13.32 -7.05
N VAL A 49 5.30 -12.67 -7.70
CA VAL A 49 6.71 -12.92 -7.42
C VAL A 49 7.02 -12.33 -6.06
N LYS A 50 6.80 -13.16 -5.04
CA LYS A 50 6.95 -12.83 -3.64
C LYS A 50 8.42 -12.54 -3.37
N ARG A 51 8.81 -11.28 -3.35
CA ARG A 51 10.09 -10.87 -2.77
C ARG A 51 9.94 -10.97 -1.27
N ARG A 52 10.88 -11.65 -0.62
CA ARG A 52 10.85 -12.01 0.81
C ARG A 52 10.92 -10.83 1.79
N LYS A 53 10.77 -9.58 1.32
CA LYS A 53 10.95 -8.36 2.12
C LYS A 53 10.07 -7.20 1.62
N ASP A 54 9.01 -7.47 0.86
CA ASP A 54 8.18 -6.41 0.29
C ASP A 54 7.01 -6.09 1.24
N VAL A 55 6.86 -4.79 1.54
CA VAL A 55 5.83 -4.24 2.43
C VAL A 55 4.88 -3.37 1.60
N LEU A 56 3.58 -3.48 1.85
CA LEU A 56 2.55 -2.62 1.26
C LEU A 56 1.86 -1.79 2.34
N LEU A 57 1.72 -0.49 2.10
CA LEU A 57 0.81 0.40 2.84
C LEU A 57 -0.39 0.72 1.95
N VAL A 58 -1.59 0.42 2.45
CA VAL A 58 -2.87 0.74 1.83
C VAL A 58 -3.48 1.92 2.59
N ALA A 59 -3.54 3.07 1.94
CA ALA A 59 -3.87 4.37 2.55
C ALA A 59 -5.35 4.77 2.37
N GLY A 60 -6.26 3.79 2.53
CA GLY A 60 -7.70 4.02 2.54
C GLY A 60 -8.39 3.86 1.18
N ASP A 61 -9.72 3.92 1.25
CA ASP A 61 -10.69 3.85 0.16
C ASP A 61 -10.49 2.61 -0.73
N VAL A 62 -10.52 1.44 -0.07
CA VAL A 62 -10.26 0.16 -0.72
C VAL A 62 -11.50 -0.38 -1.41
N ALA A 63 -12.63 -0.40 -0.70
CA ALA A 63 -13.91 -0.89 -1.21
C ALA A 63 -15.08 -0.36 -0.38
N GLU A 64 -16.24 -0.17 -1.01
CA GLU A 64 -17.49 0.24 -0.39
C GLU A 64 -18.19 -0.90 0.35
N THR A 65 -17.94 -2.16 -0.06
CA THR A 65 -18.58 -3.34 0.52
C THR A 65 -17.61 -4.23 1.28
N TYR A 66 -18.05 -4.79 2.41
CA TYR A 66 -17.21 -5.63 3.27
C TYR A 66 -16.68 -6.87 2.56
N SER A 67 -17.53 -7.52 1.76
CA SER A 67 -17.14 -8.71 0.99
C SER A 67 -16.00 -8.39 0.02
N THR A 68 -16.10 -7.29 -0.73
CA THR A 68 -15.07 -6.85 -1.69
C THR A 68 -13.80 -6.41 -0.98
N PHE A 69 -13.92 -5.73 0.17
CA PHE A 69 -12.79 -5.36 1.02
C PHE A 69 -12.00 -6.59 1.46
N VAL A 70 -12.68 -7.61 2.00
CA VAL A 70 -12.04 -8.84 2.47
C VAL A 70 -11.34 -9.59 1.34
N VAL A 71 -11.97 -9.69 0.16
CA VAL A 71 -11.36 -10.30 -1.03
C VAL A 71 -10.10 -9.54 -1.44
N THR A 72 -10.19 -8.22 -1.54
CA THR A 72 -9.08 -7.35 -1.97
C THR A 72 -7.90 -7.42 -1.01
N MET A 73 -8.15 -7.29 0.29
CA MET A 73 -7.10 -7.37 1.31
C MET A 73 -6.47 -8.77 1.38
N SER A 74 -7.24 -9.82 1.12
CA SER A 74 -6.71 -11.20 1.03
C SER A 74 -5.75 -11.34 -0.15
N LEU A 75 -6.12 -10.85 -1.33
CA LEU A 75 -5.26 -10.84 -2.51
C LEU A 75 -3.95 -10.08 -2.24
N LEU A 76 -4.03 -8.88 -1.65
CA LEU A 76 -2.83 -8.11 -1.29
C LEU A 76 -1.95 -8.85 -0.28
N LYS A 77 -2.56 -9.52 0.70
CA LYS A 77 -1.82 -10.29 1.72
C LYS A 77 -1.13 -11.53 1.16
N GLU A 78 -1.61 -12.10 0.07
CA GLU A 78 -0.92 -13.19 -0.63
C GLU A 78 0.34 -12.71 -1.36
N ARG A 79 0.31 -11.49 -1.91
CA ARG A 79 1.39 -10.91 -2.75
C ARG A 79 2.48 -10.24 -1.93
N PHE A 80 2.15 -9.60 -0.82
CA PHE A 80 3.11 -8.89 0.04
C PHE A 80 3.35 -9.62 1.37
N GLU A 81 4.55 -9.47 1.93
CA GLU A 81 4.86 -10.09 3.23
C GLU A 81 4.12 -9.37 4.37
N HIS A 82 4.17 -8.05 4.35
CA HIS A 82 3.45 -7.19 5.28
C HIS A 82 2.52 -6.26 4.53
N VAL A 83 1.28 -6.16 5.02
CA VAL A 83 0.28 -5.21 4.51
C VAL A 83 -0.20 -4.41 5.72
N PHE A 84 -0.01 -3.09 5.65
CA PHE A 84 -0.53 -2.14 6.62
C PHE A 84 -1.72 -1.41 5.96
N TYR A 85 -2.79 -1.23 6.72
CA TYR A 85 -4.00 -0.59 6.23
C TYR A 85 -4.39 0.56 7.16
N VAL A 86 -4.75 1.68 6.54
CA VAL A 86 -5.32 2.85 7.21
C VAL A 86 -6.69 3.08 6.59
N PRO A 87 -7.79 3.08 7.37
CA PRO A 87 -9.12 3.31 6.83
C PRO A 87 -9.26 4.73 6.30
N GLY A 88 -9.83 4.84 5.10
CA GLY A 88 -10.24 6.08 4.43
C GLY A 88 -11.65 6.51 4.83
N ASN A 89 -12.16 7.54 4.17
CA ASN A 89 -13.47 8.12 4.47
C ASN A 89 -14.63 7.41 3.78
N HIS A 90 -14.36 6.65 2.72
CA HIS A 90 -15.34 5.78 2.06
C HIS A 90 -15.27 4.33 2.55
N ASP A 91 -14.24 3.98 3.32
CA ASP A 91 -14.17 2.69 3.96
C ASP A 91 -15.23 2.57 5.08
N LEU A 92 -15.71 1.35 5.28
CA LEU A 92 -16.84 1.01 6.15
C LEU A 92 -16.74 1.64 7.56
N PRO A 93 -17.88 2.10 8.13
CA PRO A 93 -17.97 2.58 9.51
C PRO A 93 -17.77 1.48 10.56
#